data_AF-D6Z4M7-F1
#
_entry.id   AF-D6Z4M7-F1
#
_cell.length_a   1.000
_cell.length_b   1.000
_cell.length_c   1.000
_cell.angle_alpha   90.00
_cell.angle_beta   90.00
_cell.angle_gamma   90.00
#
_symmetry.space_group_name_H-M   'P 1'
#
loop_
_entity.id
_entity.type
_entity.pdbx_description
1 polymer ?
#
loop_
_entity_poly.entity_id
_entity_poly.type
_entity_poly.pdbx_seq_one_letter_code
_entity_poly.pdbx_strand_id
1 'polypeptide(L)'
;MHLLHETKIYFVWLLRVLLVFLRVCSGTTTMAVGVTVLGRIAKLLAFFLPLKVILLAGSTGVPRYFPFIDPSDKTGWIIGLTIGAFVAYILSLVFDRVADRLCMSGSAAVVERATELAVVSQQGVRARAYYGDFVQVAADGLFVAIGMLVLAWLNPELALLLFVLLVGQYLFTVVVMAGSEDVVPSRTKAYIKTKLKNYLEVLASINFLAGFLVLLAPFVLGIGGNLLIAILSIILLRQTLGSIQGGIKTWVDLAADRPTIDTLVFPKVKFQPLERKARRELRDLFAKERRQARVEAELVEKLDEEQGVEVCWADPVTPNTYTFLITANKVGTTENQHYQQQVVPERFAHVFDNEEFLFRHVPRAYCWAPEIVARFKEGPFDCRICEYGTGQPVGKQEWFRYRLELRERLWGFAPPRELLDAYRTSKRLLHERLNRELFERLWVAVDTKEEGENLEKFLAFLPSVTKRLKKVPLYVYNPWLKLDFAVATANGGVFVVRWGQWSLEPLGGGLNDLAHEKHLLELLPELVKRRADIKKPLAEADIRLAALCAGLEAKISQGRYKAALAIMEEICSLQWPGGVADSASKEKMPGEQGG
;
A
#
# COMPACT_ATOMS: atom_id res chain seq x y z
N MET A 1 5.28 -26.13 9.61
CA MET A 1 3.80 -26.19 9.54
C MET A 1 3.40 -27.57 9.03
N HIS A 2 2.53 -28.29 9.74
CA HIS A 2 2.00 -29.56 9.23
C HIS A 2 0.83 -29.28 8.29
N LEU A 3 1.08 -29.26 6.98
CA LEU A 3 0.07 -28.92 5.98
C LEU A 3 -1.21 -29.77 6.11
N LEU A 4 -1.08 -31.06 6.44
CA LEU A 4 -2.22 -31.96 6.70
C LEU A 4 -3.12 -31.48 7.86
N HIS A 5 -2.50 -31.01 8.95
CA HIS A 5 -3.23 -30.51 10.11
C HIS A 5 -3.95 -29.21 9.76
N GLU A 6 -3.27 -28.31 9.06
CA GLU A 6 -3.85 -27.07 8.55
C GLU A 6 -5.02 -27.37 7.58
N THR A 7 -4.83 -28.23 6.57
CA THR A 7 -5.90 -28.59 5.62
C THR A 7 -7.14 -29.13 6.36
N LYS A 8 -6.95 -29.98 7.39
CA LYS A 8 -8.07 -30.50 8.20
C LYS A 8 -8.77 -29.39 8.98
N ILE A 9 -8.03 -28.52 9.67
CA ILE A 9 -8.60 -27.40 10.42
C ILE A 9 -9.37 -26.47 9.49
N TYR A 10 -8.77 -26.11 8.35
CA TYR A 10 -9.37 -25.21 7.37
C TYR A 10 -10.60 -25.83 6.71
N PHE A 11 -10.59 -27.13 6.41
CA PHE A 11 -11.76 -27.80 5.86
C PHE A 11 -12.94 -27.80 6.85
N VAL A 12 -12.69 -28.10 8.13
CA VAL A 12 -13.72 -28.02 9.18
C VAL A 12 -14.21 -26.59 9.37
N TRP A 13 -13.31 -25.61 9.31
CA TRP A 13 -13.66 -24.20 9.38
C TRP A 13 -14.53 -23.76 8.19
N LEU A 14 -14.15 -24.13 6.97
CA LEU A 14 -14.89 -23.83 5.74
C LEU A 14 -16.32 -24.39 5.83
N LEU A 15 -16.45 -25.65 6.27
CA LEU A 15 -17.75 -26.28 6.48
C LEU A 15 -18.58 -25.55 7.54
N ARG A 16 -17.96 -25.10 8.65
CA ARG A 16 -18.69 -24.33 9.67
C ARG A 16 -19.21 -23.01 9.12
N VAL A 17 -18.40 -22.27 8.37
CA VAL A 17 -18.83 -21.00 7.74
C VAL A 17 -19.93 -21.26 6.72
N LEU A 18 -19.78 -22.28 5.88
CA LEU A 18 -20.78 -22.65 4.89
C LEU A 18 -22.10 -23.10 5.53
N LEU A 19 -22.04 -23.82 6.66
CA LEU A 19 -23.23 -24.17 7.45
C LEU A 19 -23.89 -22.94 8.08
N VAL A 20 -23.12 -21.94 8.50
CA VAL A 20 -23.68 -20.66 8.97
C VAL A 20 -24.39 -19.95 7.81
N PHE A 21 -23.78 -19.87 6.62
CA PHE A 21 -24.45 -19.28 5.45
C PHE A 21 -25.69 -20.05 5.02
N LEU A 22 -25.66 -21.38 5.02
CA LEU A 22 -26.83 -22.21 4.79
C LEU A 22 -27.91 -22.02 5.87
N ARG A 23 -27.54 -21.76 7.12
CA ARG A 23 -28.51 -21.50 8.19
C ARG A 23 -29.11 -20.09 8.09
N VAL A 24 -28.33 -19.11 7.66
CA VAL A 24 -28.77 -17.70 7.57
C VAL A 24 -29.56 -17.45 6.27
N CYS A 25 -29.13 -18.04 5.15
CA CYS A 25 -29.72 -17.86 3.83
C CYS A 25 -29.75 -19.18 3.03
N SER A 26 -30.47 -20.19 3.54
CA SER A 26 -30.53 -21.53 2.94
C SER A 26 -30.89 -21.51 1.45
N GLY A 27 -32.02 -20.88 1.11
CA GLY A 27 -32.55 -20.87 -0.25
C GLY A 27 -31.65 -20.17 -1.26
N THR A 28 -31.11 -19.00 -0.92
CA THR A 28 -30.24 -18.25 -1.85
C THR A 28 -28.88 -18.92 -2.00
N THR A 29 -28.33 -19.52 -0.94
CA THR A 29 -27.04 -20.24 -1.00
C THR A 29 -27.15 -21.49 -1.87
N THR A 30 -28.17 -22.34 -1.66
CA THR A 30 -28.35 -23.56 -2.47
C THR A 30 -28.67 -23.24 -3.92
N MET A 31 -29.48 -22.21 -4.17
CA MET A 31 -29.80 -21.77 -5.52
C MET A 31 -28.57 -21.18 -6.21
N ALA A 32 -27.76 -20.38 -5.53
CA ALA A 32 -26.53 -19.82 -6.10
C ALA A 32 -25.54 -20.93 -6.50
N VAL A 33 -25.29 -21.91 -5.61
CA VAL A 33 -24.43 -23.06 -5.93
C VAL A 33 -24.99 -23.85 -7.12
N GLY A 34 -26.29 -24.15 -7.12
CA GLY A 34 -26.94 -24.89 -8.20
C GLY A 34 -26.86 -24.18 -9.55
N VAL A 35 -27.16 -22.88 -9.58
CA VAL A 35 -27.09 -22.05 -10.80
C VAL A 35 -25.65 -21.95 -11.30
N THR A 36 -24.66 -21.80 -10.42
CA THR A 36 -23.24 -21.79 -10.83
C THR A 36 -22.82 -23.12 -11.46
N VAL A 37 -23.25 -24.26 -10.90
CA VAL A 37 -22.98 -25.58 -11.50
C VAL A 37 -23.67 -25.74 -12.84
N LEU A 38 -24.95 -25.36 -12.96
CA LEU A 38 -25.68 -25.38 -14.22
C LEU A 38 -25.04 -24.49 -15.28
N GLY A 39 -24.54 -23.31 -14.89
CA GLY A 39 -23.75 -22.42 -15.75
C GLY A 39 -22.54 -23.12 -16.36
N ARG A 40 -21.80 -23.89 -15.56
CA ARG A 40 -20.62 -24.64 -16.05
C ARG A 40 -21.00 -25.79 -16.98
N ILE A 41 -22.07 -26.52 -16.67
CA ILE A 41 -22.58 -27.59 -17.54
C ILE A 41 -23.02 -26.98 -18.88
N ALA A 42 -23.72 -25.85 -18.86
CA ALA A 42 -24.13 -25.14 -20.07
C ALA A 42 -22.92 -24.66 -20.90
N LYS A 43 -21.86 -24.14 -20.26
CA LYS A 43 -20.58 -23.81 -20.94
C LYS A 43 -19.96 -25.03 -21.59
N LEU A 44 -19.91 -26.17 -20.88
CA LEU A 44 -19.37 -27.41 -21.41
C LEU A 44 -20.15 -27.87 -22.65
N LEU A 45 -21.48 -27.82 -22.60
CA LEU A 45 -22.35 -28.12 -23.75
C LEU A 45 -22.13 -27.14 -24.91
N ALA A 46 -21.98 -25.85 -24.62
CA ALA A 46 -21.71 -24.81 -25.61
C ALA A 46 -20.39 -25.03 -26.36
N PHE A 47 -19.37 -25.61 -25.72
CA PHE A 47 -18.13 -26.00 -26.38
C PHE A 47 -18.20 -27.35 -27.09
N PHE A 48 -18.99 -28.30 -26.56
CA PHE A 48 -19.09 -29.65 -27.09
C PHE A 48 -19.95 -29.75 -28.35
N LEU A 49 -21.04 -28.99 -28.43
CA LEU A 49 -21.99 -29.05 -29.56
C LEU A 49 -21.38 -28.57 -30.89
N PRO A 50 -20.64 -27.45 -30.96
CA PRO A 50 -19.97 -27.01 -32.19
C PRO A 50 -18.98 -28.06 -32.71
N LEU A 51 -18.28 -28.75 -31.81
CA LEU A 51 -17.39 -29.83 -32.20
C LEU A 51 -18.15 -30.98 -32.87
N LYS A 52 -19.30 -31.40 -32.31
CA LYS A 52 -20.18 -32.40 -32.93
C LYS A 52 -20.63 -31.95 -34.32
N VAL A 53 -20.96 -30.67 -34.48
CA VAL A 53 -21.33 -30.07 -35.77
C VAL A 53 -20.19 -30.18 -36.78
N ILE A 54 -18.96 -29.82 -36.39
CA ILE A 54 -17.79 -29.89 -37.27
C ILE A 54 -17.50 -31.34 -37.68
N LEU A 55 -17.55 -32.29 -36.75
CA LEU A 55 -17.33 -33.71 -37.03
C LEU A 55 -18.40 -34.32 -37.95
N LEU A 56 -19.66 -33.89 -37.82
CA LEU A 56 -20.76 -34.33 -38.68
C LEU A 56 -20.71 -33.67 -40.06
N ALA A 57 -20.35 -32.38 -40.14
CA ALA A 57 -20.22 -31.66 -41.40
C ALA A 57 -19.02 -32.14 -42.23
N GLY A 58 -17.89 -32.45 -41.57
CA GLY A 58 -16.64 -32.86 -42.22
C GLY A 58 -16.57 -34.33 -42.66
N SER A 59 -17.56 -35.16 -42.31
CA SER A 59 -17.62 -36.57 -42.72
C SER A 59 -18.50 -36.75 -43.96
N THR A 60 -18.15 -37.66 -44.87
CA THR A 60 -18.92 -37.91 -46.11
C THR A 60 -20.25 -38.62 -45.85
N GLY A 61 -20.37 -39.38 -44.76
CA GLY A 61 -21.62 -40.00 -44.27
C GLY A 61 -21.87 -39.71 -42.78
N VAL A 62 -22.87 -40.35 -42.16
CA VAL A 62 -23.06 -40.28 -40.71
C VAL A 62 -22.00 -41.16 -40.05
N PRO A 63 -21.08 -40.62 -39.23
CA PRO A 63 -20.07 -41.43 -38.59
C PRO A 63 -20.68 -42.46 -37.64
N ARG A 64 -20.03 -43.62 -37.49
CA ARG A 64 -20.50 -44.72 -36.62
C ARG A 64 -20.77 -44.33 -35.15
N TYR A 65 -20.26 -43.20 -34.69
CA TYR A 65 -20.51 -42.65 -33.36
C TYR A 65 -21.80 -41.82 -33.22
N PHE A 66 -22.59 -41.68 -34.29
CA PHE A 66 -23.95 -41.11 -34.29
C PHE A 66 -25.00 -42.14 -34.75
N PRO A 67 -25.27 -43.20 -33.97
CA PRO A 67 -26.15 -44.31 -34.40
C PRO A 67 -27.64 -43.91 -34.52
N PHE A 68 -28.00 -42.70 -34.10
CA PHE A 68 -29.38 -42.20 -34.04
C PHE A 68 -29.70 -41.16 -35.13
N ILE A 69 -28.78 -40.89 -36.05
CA ILE A 69 -28.97 -39.90 -37.12
C ILE A 69 -29.10 -40.65 -38.45
N ASP A 70 -30.27 -40.55 -39.08
CA ASP A 70 -30.43 -41.03 -40.45
C ASP A 70 -29.66 -40.14 -41.44
N PRO A 71 -28.97 -40.72 -42.44
CA PRO A 71 -28.20 -39.94 -43.42
C PRO A 71 -29.00 -38.86 -44.16
N SER A 72 -30.32 -39.07 -44.34
CA SER A 72 -31.22 -38.10 -44.97
C SER A 72 -31.43 -36.83 -44.13
N ASP A 73 -31.34 -36.95 -42.81
CA ASP A 73 -31.65 -35.85 -41.87
C ASP A 73 -30.39 -35.14 -41.35
N LYS A 74 -29.24 -35.49 -41.90
CA LYS A 74 -27.92 -34.97 -41.50
C LYS A 74 -27.89 -33.44 -41.43
N THR A 75 -28.43 -32.77 -42.43
CA THR A 75 -28.48 -31.29 -42.48
C THR A 75 -29.37 -30.71 -41.38
N GLY A 76 -30.50 -31.36 -41.08
CA GLY A 76 -31.38 -30.95 -39.99
C GLY A 76 -30.70 -31.05 -38.63
N TRP A 77 -29.94 -32.11 -38.38
CA TRP A 77 -29.14 -32.27 -37.17
C TRP A 77 -28.01 -31.26 -37.05
N ILE A 78 -27.32 -30.92 -38.15
CA ILE A 78 -26.29 -29.86 -38.17
C ILE A 78 -26.89 -28.52 -37.72
N ILE A 79 -28.04 -28.14 -38.29
CA ILE A 79 -28.74 -26.90 -37.95
C ILE A 79 -29.20 -26.93 -36.49
N GLY A 80 -29.86 -28.02 -36.07
CA GLY A 80 -30.37 -28.16 -34.71
C GLY A 80 -29.27 -28.12 -33.63
N LEU A 81 -28.15 -28.80 -33.86
CA LEU A 81 -27.00 -28.78 -32.94
C LEU A 81 -26.32 -27.41 -32.88
N THR A 82 -26.29 -26.67 -34.00
CA THR A 82 -25.74 -25.30 -34.05
C THR A 82 -26.62 -24.33 -33.25
N ILE A 83 -27.94 -24.40 -33.43
CA ILE A 83 -28.90 -23.62 -32.63
C ILE A 83 -28.77 -24.00 -31.15
N GLY A 84 -28.70 -25.30 -30.85
CA GLY A 84 -28.50 -25.80 -29.49
C GLY A 84 -27.22 -25.27 -28.82
N ALA A 85 -26.11 -25.19 -29.56
CA ALA A 85 -24.86 -24.62 -29.06
C ALA A 85 -25.01 -23.14 -28.68
N PHE A 86 -25.67 -22.36 -29.53
CA PHE A 86 -25.92 -20.95 -29.28
C PHE A 86 -26.85 -20.74 -28.08
N VAL A 87 -27.92 -21.54 -27.96
CA VAL A 87 -28.82 -21.53 -26.81
C VAL A 87 -28.08 -21.91 -25.53
N ALA A 88 -27.25 -22.96 -25.55
CA ALA A 88 -26.46 -23.38 -24.39
C ALA A 88 -25.47 -22.27 -23.95
N TYR A 89 -24.87 -21.57 -24.91
CA TYR A 89 -23.99 -20.43 -24.63
C TYR A 89 -24.76 -19.28 -23.96
N ILE A 90 -25.90 -18.86 -24.53
CA ILE A 90 -26.75 -17.82 -23.93
C ILE A 90 -27.19 -18.23 -22.53
N LEU A 91 -27.65 -19.47 -22.36
CA LEU A 91 -28.09 -19.99 -21.08
C LEU A 91 -26.97 -19.93 -20.04
N SER A 92 -25.73 -20.22 -20.44
CA SER A 92 -24.58 -20.09 -19.56
C SER A 92 -24.33 -18.66 -19.09
N LEU A 93 -24.47 -17.67 -19.96
CA LEU A 93 -24.35 -16.25 -19.61
C LEU A 93 -25.49 -15.79 -18.69
N VAL A 94 -26.70 -16.31 -18.90
CA VAL A 94 -27.85 -16.04 -18.02
C VAL A 94 -27.60 -16.63 -16.64
N PHE A 95 -27.13 -17.87 -16.56
CA PHE A 95 -26.80 -18.51 -15.28
C PHE A 95 -25.69 -17.78 -14.53
N ASP A 96 -24.61 -17.35 -15.19
CA ASP A 96 -23.58 -16.53 -14.55
C ASP A 96 -24.17 -15.24 -13.95
N ARG A 97 -25.01 -14.52 -14.71
CA ARG A 97 -25.67 -13.30 -14.20
C ARG A 97 -26.63 -13.55 -13.05
N VAL A 98 -27.37 -14.66 -13.07
CA VAL A 98 -28.29 -15.03 -11.98
C VAL A 98 -27.48 -15.42 -10.75
N ALA A 99 -26.39 -16.17 -10.89
CA ALA A 99 -25.49 -16.49 -9.80
C ALA A 99 -24.91 -15.24 -9.14
N ASP A 100 -24.46 -14.26 -9.93
CA ASP A 100 -23.95 -12.97 -9.41
C ASP A 100 -25.03 -12.23 -8.61
N ARG A 101 -26.26 -12.17 -9.12
CA ARG A 101 -27.39 -11.54 -8.41
C ARG A 101 -27.73 -12.26 -7.11
N LEU A 102 -27.75 -13.59 -7.11
CA LEU A 102 -27.99 -14.38 -5.91
C LEU A 102 -26.87 -14.21 -4.88
N CYS A 103 -25.61 -14.08 -5.32
CA CYS A 103 -24.48 -13.78 -4.44
C CYS A 103 -24.59 -12.39 -3.81
N MET A 104 -25.01 -11.38 -4.58
CA MET A 104 -25.26 -10.04 -4.05
C MET A 104 -26.41 -10.02 -3.02
N SER A 105 -27.50 -10.75 -3.29
CA SER A 105 -28.62 -10.84 -2.36
C SER A 105 -28.27 -11.62 -1.09
N GLY A 106 -27.61 -12.77 -1.20
CA GLY A 106 -27.19 -13.58 -0.06
C GLY A 106 -26.17 -12.85 0.84
N SER A 107 -25.21 -12.16 0.23
CA SER A 107 -24.25 -11.36 0.99
C SER A 107 -24.88 -10.16 1.71
N ALA A 108 -25.87 -9.50 1.11
CA ALA A 108 -26.59 -8.41 1.78
C ALA A 108 -27.30 -8.91 3.06
N ALA A 109 -27.97 -10.06 2.99
CA ALA A 109 -28.64 -10.66 4.13
C ALA A 109 -27.67 -11.15 5.23
N VAL A 110 -26.50 -11.66 4.84
CA VAL A 110 -25.43 -12.02 5.80
C VAL A 110 -24.86 -10.78 6.48
N VAL A 111 -24.60 -9.70 5.73
CA VAL A 111 -24.10 -8.44 6.28
C VAL A 111 -25.12 -7.84 7.23
N GLU A 112 -26.37 -7.68 6.81
CA GLU A 112 -27.46 -7.08 7.59
C GLU A 112 -27.54 -7.70 9.00
N ARG A 113 -27.46 -9.03 9.08
CA ARG A 113 -27.49 -9.78 10.34
C ARG A 113 -26.19 -9.72 11.16
N ALA A 114 -25.06 -9.44 10.53
CA ALA A 114 -23.78 -9.22 11.20
C ALA A 114 -23.59 -7.76 11.69
N THR A 115 -24.34 -6.80 11.14
CA THR A 115 -24.20 -5.36 11.42
C THR A 115 -24.83 -4.86 12.72
N GLU A 116 -25.41 -5.70 13.58
CA GLU A 116 -25.95 -5.23 14.86
C GLU A 116 -24.91 -4.51 15.75
N LEU A 117 -23.59 -4.61 15.47
CA LEU A 117 -22.55 -3.96 16.27
C LEU A 117 -21.30 -3.40 15.53
N ALA A 118 -21.26 -3.25 14.19
CA ALA A 118 -20.03 -2.79 13.52
C ALA A 118 -20.24 -1.74 12.40
N VAL A 119 -20.09 -0.48 12.80
CA VAL A 119 -19.75 0.66 11.93
C VAL A 119 -18.41 0.36 11.23
N VAL A 120 -18.39 0.12 9.91
CA VAL A 120 -17.43 0.67 8.92
C VAL A 120 -17.90 0.28 7.50
N SER A 121 -18.23 1.27 6.68
CA SER A 121 -18.70 1.17 5.29
C SER A 121 -17.78 0.38 4.32
N GLN A 122 -16.48 0.23 4.64
CA GLN A 122 -15.54 -0.57 3.83
C GLN A 122 -15.63 -2.10 4.06
N GLN A 123 -16.22 -2.56 5.16
CA GLN A 123 -16.32 -4.01 5.45
C GLN A 123 -17.44 -4.68 4.65
N GLY A 124 -18.49 -3.95 4.26
CA GLY A 124 -19.59 -4.47 3.47
C GLY A 124 -19.16 -4.96 2.08
N VAL A 125 -18.26 -4.25 1.39
CA VAL A 125 -17.77 -4.68 0.06
C VAL A 125 -16.94 -5.96 0.15
N ARG A 126 -16.11 -6.11 1.19
CA ARG A 126 -15.31 -7.34 1.40
C ARG A 126 -16.16 -8.52 1.84
N ALA A 127 -17.17 -8.31 2.68
CA ALA A 127 -18.11 -9.36 3.08
C ALA A 127 -18.87 -9.96 1.88
N ARG A 128 -19.21 -9.12 0.89
CA ARG A 128 -19.81 -9.59 -0.38
C ARG A 128 -18.88 -10.49 -1.18
N ALA A 129 -17.62 -10.10 -1.29
CA ALA A 129 -16.60 -10.91 -1.96
C ALA A 129 -16.46 -12.28 -1.27
N TYR A 130 -16.36 -12.31 0.05
CA TYR A 130 -16.24 -13.56 0.80
C TYR A 130 -17.41 -14.50 0.55
N TYR A 131 -18.66 -14.04 0.65
CA TYR A 131 -19.82 -14.89 0.38
C TYR A 131 -19.78 -15.51 -1.03
N GLY A 132 -19.47 -14.70 -2.04
CA GLY A 132 -19.31 -15.17 -3.42
C GLY A 132 -18.20 -16.22 -3.54
N ASP A 133 -17.05 -15.99 -2.90
CA ASP A 133 -15.93 -16.93 -2.87
C ASP A 133 -16.30 -18.27 -2.21
N PHE A 134 -17.08 -18.26 -1.12
CA PHE A 134 -17.57 -19.49 -0.48
C PHE A 134 -18.55 -20.27 -1.37
N VAL A 135 -19.49 -19.58 -2.03
CA VAL A 135 -20.42 -20.20 -3.00
C VAL A 135 -19.63 -20.78 -4.18
N GLN A 136 -18.62 -20.06 -4.66
CA GLN A 136 -17.77 -20.48 -5.75
C GLN A 136 -16.98 -21.75 -5.39
N VAL A 137 -16.34 -21.81 -4.21
CA VAL A 137 -15.62 -23.02 -3.74
C VAL A 137 -16.56 -24.22 -3.61
N ALA A 138 -17.79 -24.02 -3.11
CA ALA A 138 -18.79 -25.08 -3.02
C ALA A 138 -19.22 -25.58 -4.42
N ALA A 139 -19.44 -24.66 -5.36
CA ALA A 139 -19.78 -25.00 -6.74
C ALA A 139 -18.62 -25.67 -7.48
N ASP A 140 -17.38 -25.23 -7.26
CA ASP A 140 -16.16 -25.87 -7.74
C ASP A 140 -16.07 -27.32 -7.23
N GLY A 141 -16.24 -27.53 -5.93
CA GLY A 141 -16.21 -28.87 -5.33
C GLY A 141 -17.28 -29.79 -5.90
N LEU A 142 -18.52 -29.31 -6.01
CA LEU A 142 -19.63 -30.09 -6.57
C LEU A 142 -19.43 -30.40 -8.06
N PHE A 143 -18.97 -29.42 -8.84
CA PHE A 143 -18.67 -29.61 -10.25
C PHE A 143 -17.54 -30.62 -10.46
N VAL A 144 -16.47 -30.56 -9.66
CA VAL A 144 -15.37 -31.53 -9.71
C VAL A 144 -15.85 -32.92 -9.34
N ALA A 145 -16.70 -33.07 -8.33
CA ALA A 145 -17.27 -34.37 -7.96
C ALA A 145 -18.10 -34.98 -9.10
N ILE A 146 -19.00 -34.19 -9.70
CA ILE A 146 -19.80 -34.62 -10.87
C ILE A 146 -18.89 -34.94 -12.05
N GLY A 147 -17.92 -34.07 -12.34
CA GLY A 147 -16.97 -34.24 -13.44
C GLY A 147 -16.13 -35.52 -13.29
N MET A 148 -15.64 -35.82 -12.09
CA MET A 148 -14.93 -37.07 -11.80
C MET A 148 -15.81 -38.31 -11.94
N LEU A 149 -17.08 -38.25 -11.49
CA LEU A 149 -18.02 -39.35 -11.65
C LEU A 149 -18.33 -39.63 -13.14
N VAL A 150 -18.60 -38.58 -13.91
CA VAL A 150 -18.83 -38.71 -15.36
C VAL A 150 -17.57 -39.20 -16.07
N LEU A 151 -16.39 -38.71 -15.68
CA LEU A 151 -15.12 -39.16 -16.24
C LEU A 151 -14.85 -40.63 -15.93
N ALA A 152 -15.14 -41.09 -14.71
CA ALA A 152 -14.99 -42.49 -14.32
C ALA A 152 -15.95 -43.41 -15.09
N TRP A 153 -17.15 -42.92 -15.42
CA TRP A 153 -18.10 -43.64 -16.25
C TRP A 153 -17.69 -43.70 -17.72
N LEU A 154 -17.13 -42.61 -18.27
CA LEU A 154 -16.70 -42.54 -19.67
C LEU A 154 -15.36 -43.25 -19.93
N ASN A 155 -14.40 -43.07 -19.03
CA ASN A 155 -13.04 -43.61 -19.12
C ASN A 155 -12.47 -43.83 -17.70
N PRO A 156 -12.66 -45.03 -17.12
CA PRO A 156 -12.24 -45.32 -15.75
C PRO A 156 -10.72 -45.26 -15.57
N GLU A 157 -9.93 -45.61 -16.58
CA GLU A 157 -8.46 -45.55 -16.54
C GLU A 157 -7.96 -44.11 -16.39
N LEU A 158 -8.55 -43.18 -17.16
CA LEU A 158 -8.23 -41.76 -17.07
C LEU A 158 -8.63 -41.17 -15.70
N ALA A 159 -9.79 -41.54 -15.18
CA ALA A 159 -10.25 -41.07 -13.87
C ALA A 159 -9.34 -41.59 -12.74
N LEU A 160 -8.91 -42.85 -12.81
CA LEU A 160 -7.97 -43.44 -11.86
C LEU A 160 -6.61 -42.76 -11.93
N LEU A 161 -6.06 -42.54 -13.14
CA LEU A 161 -4.80 -41.83 -13.33
C LEU A 161 -4.85 -40.43 -12.70
N LEU A 162 -5.91 -39.67 -13.00
CA LEU A 162 -6.09 -38.32 -12.49
C LEU A 162 -6.17 -38.32 -10.96
N PHE A 163 -6.92 -39.26 -10.37
CA PHE A 163 -7.00 -39.40 -8.92
C PHE A 163 -5.61 -39.67 -8.29
N VAL A 164 -4.84 -40.60 -8.85
CA VAL A 164 -3.49 -40.93 -8.38
C VAL A 164 -2.54 -39.73 -8.50
N LEU A 165 -2.58 -39.01 -9.62
CA LEU A 165 -1.75 -37.82 -9.83
C LEU A 165 -2.10 -36.70 -8.85
N LEU A 166 -3.39 -36.43 -8.62
CA LEU A 166 -3.83 -35.40 -7.68
C LEU A 166 -3.41 -35.74 -6.24
N VAL A 167 -3.58 -37.00 -5.81
CA VAL A 167 -3.13 -37.46 -4.49
C VAL A 167 -1.61 -37.36 -4.38
N GLY A 168 -0.86 -37.81 -5.39
CA GLY A 168 0.60 -37.73 -5.42
C GLY A 168 1.11 -36.29 -5.36
N GLN A 169 0.52 -35.38 -6.12
CA GLN A 169 0.84 -33.94 -6.11
C GLN A 169 0.52 -33.29 -4.76
N TYR A 170 -0.61 -33.67 -4.14
CA TYR A 170 -0.95 -33.22 -2.80
C TYR A 170 0.08 -33.70 -1.76
N LEU A 171 0.42 -34.99 -1.76
CA LEU A 171 1.43 -35.56 -0.85
C LEU A 171 2.81 -34.91 -1.07
N PHE A 172 3.21 -34.69 -2.32
CA PHE A 172 4.43 -33.95 -2.63
C PHE A 172 4.42 -32.54 -2.03
N THR A 173 3.30 -31.82 -2.16
CA THR A 173 3.14 -30.48 -1.56
C THR A 173 3.23 -30.53 -0.04
N VAL A 174 2.61 -31.54 0.60
CA VAL A 174 2.69 -31.76 2.05
C VAL A 174 4.14 -31.96 2.48
N VAL A 175 4.90 -32.81 1.78
CA VAL A 175 6.30 -33.10 2.11
C VAL A 175 7.18 -31.85 1.93
N VAL A 176 7.01 -31.09 0.85
CA VAL A 176 7.76 -29.85 0.61
C VAL A 176 7.43 -28.75 1.64
N MET A 177 6.21 -28.73 2.16
CA MET A 177 5.78 -27.79 3.19
C MET A 177 6.09 -28.26 4.62
N ALA A 178 6.30 -29.56 4.82
CA ALA A 178 6.73 -30.14 6.09
C ALA A 178 8.19 -29.75 6.37
N GLY A 179 8.43 -29.21 7.57
CA GLY A 179 9.72 -28.67 7.99
C GLY A 179 9.55 -27.38 8.80
N SER A 180 10.45 -27.14 9.74
CA SER A 180 10.57 -25.90 10.51
C SER A 180 10.69 -24.70 9.57
N GLU A 181 10.27 -23.53 10.05
CA GLU A 181 10.54 -22.26 9.37
C GLU A 181 12.04 -21.93 9.50
N ASP A 182 12.89 -22.75 8.89
CA ASP A 182 14.30 -22.43 8.80
C ASP A 182 14.44 -21.16 7.96
N VAL A 183 15.32 -20.27 8.43
CA VAL A 183 15.54 -18.88 7.99
C VAL A 183 15.81 -18.74 6.48
N VAL A 184 16.10 -19.85 5.79
CA VAL A 184 16.19 -19.91 4.33
C VAL A 184 15.16 -20.90 3.80
N PRO A 185 13.97 -20.45 3.34
CA PRO A 185 13.02 -21.35 2.69
C PRO A 185 13.68 -21.99 1.47
N SER A 186 13.59 -23.31 1.35
CA SER A 186 14.00 -24.00 0.12
C SER A 186 13.38 -23.31 -1.11
N ARG A 187 14.11 -23.23 -2.22
CA ARG A 187 13.69 -22.49 -3.43
C ARG A 187 12.27 -22.85 -3.87
N THR A 188 11.87 -24.10 -3.70
CA THR A 188 10.53 -24.62 -3.99
C THR A 188 9.47 -24.15 -2.99
N LYS A 189 9.77 -24.15 -1.69
CA LYS A 189 8.87 -23.62 -0.64
C LYS A 189 8.61 -22.12 -0.82
N ALA A 190 9.65 -21.35 -1.16
CA ALA A 190 9.51 -19.94 -1.49
C ALA A 190 8.69 -19.72 -2.77
N TYR A 191 8.90 -20.54 -3.80
CA TYR A 191 8.13 -20.47 -5.04
C TYR A 191 6.64 -20.75 -4.83
N ILE A 192 6.29 -21.78 -4.06
CA ILE A 192 4.89 -22.12 -3.78
C ILE A 192 4.21 -20.99 -2.99
N LYS A 193 4.88 -20.41 -1.99
CA LYS A 193 4.31 -19.31 -1.19
C LYS A 193 4.14 -18.01 -1.98
N THR A 194 5.05 -17.70 -2.91
CA THR A 194 5.04 -16.41 -3.64
C THR A 194 4.32 -16.48 -4.99
N LYS A 195 4.26 -17.66 -5.62
CA LYS A 195 3.72 -17.89 -6.97
C LYS A 195 2.77 -19.09 -7.05
N LEU A 196 1.82 -19.18 -6.11
CA LEU A 196 0.83 -20.26 -6.04
C LEU A 196 0.10 -20.49 -7.37
N LYS A 197 -0.34 -19.41 -8.06
CA LYS A 197 -1.02 -19.50 -9.35
C LYS A 197 -0.19 -20.27 -10.37
N ASN A 198 1.07 -19.88 -10.55
CA ASN A 198 1.97 -20.51 -11.52
C ASN A 198 2.27 -21.96 -11.14
N TYR A 199 2.39 -22.25 -9.85
CA TYR A 199 2.56 -23.61 -9.36
C TYR A 199 1.37 -24.51 -9.76
N LEU A 200 0.13 -24.05 -9.52
CA LEU A 200 -1.07 -24.78 -9.90
C LEU A 200 -1.21 -24.95 -11.43
N GLU A 201 -0.80 -23.95 -12.22
CA GLU A 201 -0.77 -24.02 -13.69
C GLU A 201 0.17 -25.12 -14.21
N VAL A 202 1.34 -25.25 -13.61
CA VAL A 202 2.30 -26.31 -13.95
C VAL A 202 1.71 -27.69 -13.61
N LEU A 203 1.12 -27.86 -12.42
CA LEU A 203 0.51 -29.13 -12.03
C LEU A 203 -0.64 -29.55 -12.96
N ALA A 204 -1.53 -28.61 -13.32
CA ALA A 204 -2.60 -28.93 -14.25
C ALA A 204 -2.10 -29.23 -15.66
N SER A 205 -1.03 -28.57 -16.12
CA SER A 205 -0.41 -28.88 -17.42
C SER A 205 0.15 -30.30 -17.44
N ILE A 206 0.79 -30.74 -16.35
CA ILE A 206 1.29 -32.11 -16.19
C ILE A 206 0.11 -33.11 -16.21
N ASN A 207 -0.95 -32.85 -15.46
CA ASN A 207 -2.14 -33.71 -15.42
C ASN A 207 -2.84 -33.80 -16.78
N PHE A 208 -2.94 -32.67 -17.49
CA PHE A 208 -3.52 -32.62 -18.82
C PHE A 208 -2.69 -33.43 -19.83
N LEU A 209 -1.36 -33.27 -19.82
CA LEU A 209 -0.47 -34.02 -20.70
C LEU A 209 -0.55 -35.53 -20.44
N ALA A 210 -0.49 -35.94 -19.17
CA ALA A 210 -0.61 -37.35 -18.78
C ALA A 210 -1.96 -37.94 -19.20
N GLY A 211 -3.06 -37.20 -18.96
CA GLY A 211 -4.38 -37.61 -19.38
C GLY A 211 -4.54 -37.70 -20.91
N PHE A 212 -3.94 -36.77 -21.64
CA PHE A 212 -3.92 -36.80 -23.11
C PHE A 212 -3.20 -38.04 -23.64
N LEU A 213 -2.06 -38.42 -23.07
CA LEU A 213 -1.31 -39.62 -23.47
C LEU A 213 -2.13 -40.89 -23.25
N VAL A 214 -2.84 -41.00 -22.12
CA VAL A 214 -3.74 -42.14 -21.86
C VAL A 214 -4.92 -42.18 -22.84
N LEU A 215 -5.48 -41.02 -23.19
CA LEU A 215 -6.54 -40.95 -24.22
C LEU A 215 -6.04 -41.33 -25.62
N LEU A 216 -4.77 -41.05 -25.93
CA LEU A 216 -4.17 -41.35 -27.23
C LEU A 216 -3.73 -42.81 -27.37
N ALA A 217 -3.34 -43.47 -26.27
CA ALA A 217 -2.77 -44.82 -26.28
C ALA A 217 -3.63 -45.87 -27.01
N PRO A 218 -4.97 -45.98 -26.81
CA PRO A 218 -5.79 -46.97 -27.52
C PRO A 218 -5.82 -46.79 -29.04
N PHE A 219 -5.67 -45.55 -29.53
CA PHE A 219 -5.64 -45.25 -30.96
C PHE A 219 -4.29 -45.61 -31.58
N VAL A 220 -3.19 -45.36 -30.86
CA VAL A 220 -1.83 -45.68 -31.32
C VAL A 220 -1.57 -47.18 -31.29
N LEU A 221 -2.07 -47.88 -30.27
CA LEU A 221 -1.91 -49.32 -30.11
C LEU A 221 -2.85 -50.14 -31.02
N GLY A 222 -3.70 -49.50 -31.81
CA GLY A 222 -4.61 -50.18 -32.74
C GLY A 222 -5.77 -50.94 -32.09
N ILE A 223 -5.96 -50.80 -30.77
CA ILE A 223 -7.06 -51.41 -30.00
C ILE A 223 -8.42 -50.82 -30.46
N GLY A 224 -8.38 -49.62 -31.03
CA GLY A 224 -9.57 -48.86 -31.40
C GLY A 224 -10.18 -48.19 -30.18
N GLY A 225 -11.02 -47.19 -30.43
CA GLY A 225 -11.67 -46.42 -29.37
C GLY A 225 -12.75 -45.52 -29.95
N ASN A 226 -13.74 -45.17 -29.13
CA ASN A 226 -14.75 -44.21 -29.54
C ASN A 226 -14.14 -42.80 -29.45
N LEU A 227 -13.79 -42.22 -30.60
CA LEU A 227 -13.23 -40.88 -30.72
C LEU A 227 -14.08 -39.82 -29.99
N LEU A 228 -15.40 -39.95 -30.01
CA LEU A 228 -16.30 -39.03 -29.33
C LEU A 228 -16.15 -39.11 -27.81
N ILE A 229 -15.99 -40.32 -27.25
CA ILE A 229 -15.73 -40.50 -25.81
C ILE A 229 -14.36 -39.92 -25.43
N ALA A 230 -13.34 -40.10 -26.27
CA ALA A 230 -12.02 -39.52 -26.04
C ALA A 230 -12.06 -37.98 -26.03
N ILE A 231 -12.78 -37.37 -26.99
CA ILE A 231 -12.89 -35.91 -27.03
C ILE A 231 -13.79 -35.36 -25.90
N LEU A 232 -14.86 -36.08 -25.52
CA LEU A 232 -15.66 -35.68 -24.37
C LEU A 232 -14.81 -35.75 -23.08
N SER A 233 -13.98 -36.79 -22.95
CA SER A 233 -13.08 -36.99 -21.82
C SER A 233 -12.01 -35.89 -21.73
N ILE A 234 -11.39 -35.47 -22.85
CA ILE A 234 -10.38 -34.40 -22.82
C ILE A 234 -10.99 -33.03 -22.46
N ILE A 235 -12.20 -32.73 -22.93
CA ILE A 235 -12.91 -31.49 -22.57
C ILE A 235 -13.26 -31.50 -21.08
N LEU A 236 -13.82 -32.61 -20.60
CA LEU A 236 -14.18 -32.78 -19.20
C LEU A 236 -12.95 -32.73 -18.28
N LEU A 237 -11.84 -33.35 -18.69
CA LEU A 237 -10.54 -33.27 -18.00
C LEU A 237 -10.08 -31.82 -17.84
N ARG A 238 -10.06 -31.05 -18.95
CA ARG A 238 -9.65 -29.65 -18.92
C ARG A 238 -10.53 -28.80 -18.01
N GLN A 239 -11.85 -28.97 -18.09
CA GLN A 239 -12.81 -28.21 -17.29
C GLN A 239 -12.72 -28.56 -15.79
N THR A 240 -12.51 -29.83 -15.47
CA THR A 240 -12.34 -30.32 -14.09
C THR A 240 -11.05 -29.77 -13.49
N LEU A 241 -9.93 -29.84 -14.23
CA LEU A 241 -8.65 -29.28 -13.80
C LEU A 241 -8.72 -27.77 -13.55
N GLY A 242 -9.37 -27.02 -14.45
CA GLY A 242 -9.58 -25.57 -14.26
C GLY A 242 -10.41 -25.25 -13.00
N SER A 243 -11.43 -26.06 -12.70
CA SER A 243 -12.26 -25.91 -11.50
C SER A 243 -11.47 -26.26 -10.22
N ILE A 244 -10.62 -27.28 -10.25
CA ILE A 244 -9.71 -27.62 -9.14
C ILE A 244 -8.75 -26.46 -8.86
N GLN A 245 -8.13 -25.89 -9.90
CA GLN A 245 -7.20 -24.77 -9.74
C GLN A 245 -7.89 -23.52 -9.15
N GLY A 246 -9.07 -23.18 -9.69
CA GLY A 246 -9.88 -22.06 -9.19
C GLY A 246 -10.26 -22.27 -7.73
N GLY A 247 -10.79 -23.44 -7.40
CA GLY A 247 -11.20 -23.79 -6.04
C GLY A 247 -10.05 -23.76 -5.03
N ILE A 248 -8.87 -24.30 -5.38
CA ILE A 248 -7.69 -24.25 -4.49
C ILE A 248 -7.23 -22.81 -4.27
N LYS A 249 -7.21 -21.98 -5.32
CA LYS A 249 -6.79 -20.57 -5.20
C LYS A 249 -7.73 -19.82 -4.27
N THR A 250 -9.04 -19.87 -4.53
CA THR A 250 -10.05 -19.22 -3.68
C THR A 250 -10.00 -19.74 -2.25
N TRP A 251 -9.75 -21.03 -2.06
CA TRP A 251 -9.57 -21.60 -0.72
C TRP A 251 -8.35 -21.00 -0.01
N VAL A 252 -7.19 -20.88 -0.67
CA VAL A 252 -6.01 -20.24 -0.04
C VAL A 252 -6.24 -18.77 0.26
N ASP A 253 -6.91 -18.03 -0.64
CA ASP A 253 -7.25 -16.62 -0.43
C ASP A 253 -8.19 -16.46 0.79
N LEU A 254 -9.21 -17.30 0.91
CA LEU A 254 -10.10 -17.35 2.09
C LEU A 254 -9.35 -17.74 3.37
N ALA A 255 -8.38 -18.65 3.28
CA ALA A 255 -7.59 -19.09 4.42
C ALA A 255 -6.67 -17.98 4.97
N ALA A 256 -6.15 -17.11 4.11
CA ALA A 256 -5.36 -15.95 4.48
C ALA A 256 -6.20 -14.88 5.21
N ASP A 257 -7.46 -14.71 4.79
CA ASP A 257 -8.40 -13.74 5.36
C ASP A 257 -9.26 -14.29 6.52
N ARG A 258 -8.98 -15.52 6.97
CA ARG A 258 -9.72 -16.21 8.04
C ARG A 258 -10.01 -15.35 9.28
N PRO A 259 -9.06 -14.59 9.86
CA PRO A 259 -9.36 -13.77 11.05
C PRO A 259 -10.42 -12.70 10.80
N THR A 260 -10.44 -12.13 9.60
CA THR A 260 -11.45 -11.15 9.19
C THR A 260 -12.81 -11.84 9.01
N ILE A 261 -12.83 -12.99 8.33
CA ILE A 261 -14.05 -13.77 8.12
C ILE A 261 -14.63 -14.26 9.45
N ASP A 262 -13.78 -14.72 10.38
CA ASP A 262 -14.22 -15.21 11.69
C ASP A 262 -14.93 -14.12 12.49
N THR A 263 -14.47 -12.86 12.40
CA THR A 263 -15.15 -11.74 13.07
C THR A 263 -16.47 -11.34 12.44
N LEU A 264 -16.62 -11.55 11.13
CA LEU A 264 -17.87 -11.27 10.41
C LEU A 264 -18.90 -12.38 10.64
N VAL A 265 -18.46 -13.64 10.69
CA VAL A 265 -19.35 -14.82 10.72
C VAL A 265 -19.64 -15.28 12.15
N PHE A 266 -18.70 -15.09 13.10
CA PHE A 266 -18.85 -15.54 14.49
C PHE A 266 -18.83 -14.34 15.45
N PRO A 267 -20.00 -13.82 15.87
CA PRO A 267 -20.12 -12.64 16.75
C PRO A 267 -19.38 -12.72 18.09
N LYS A 268 -18.99 -13.93 18.53
CA LYS A 268 -18.29 -14.18 19.80
C LYS A 268 -16.75 -14.18 19.67
N VAL A 269 -16.20 -14.11 18.46
CA VAL A 269 -14.75 -14.09 18.24
C VAL A 269 -14.26 -12.65 18.23
N LYS A 270 -13.53 -12.25 19.28
CA LYS A 270 -12.89 -10.93 19.33
C LYS A 270 -11.78 -10.87 18.28
N PHE A 271 -11.80 -9.85 17.43
CA PHE A 271 -10.74 -9.61 16.44
C PHE A 271 -9.40 -9.43 17.15
N GLN A 272 -8.47 -10.35 16.94
CA GLN A 272 -7.06 -10.11 17.19
C GLN A 272 -6.41 -9.82 15.84
N PRO A 273 -6.06 -8.56 15.53
CA PRO A 273 -5.35 -8.27 14.29
C PRO A 273 -4.04 -9.07 14.29
N LEU A 274 -3.84 -9.89 13.26
CA LEU A 274 -2.53 -10.48 13.01
C LEU A 274 -1.52 -9.33 12.93
N GLU A 275 -0.45 -9.45 13.73
CA GLU A 275 0.63 -8.48 13.72
C GLU A 275 1.16 -8.33 12.28
N ARG A 276 1.18 -7.09 11.78
CA ARG A 276 1.64 -6.79 10.43
C ARG A 276 3.05 -7.35 10.23
N LYS A 277 3.31 -7.94 9.06
CA LYS A 277 4.62 -8.52 8.70
C LYS A 277 5.80 -7.62 9.07
N ALA A 278 5.74 -6.34 8.75
CA ALA A 278 6.80 -5.37 9.09
C ALA A 278 7.06 -5.22 10.60
N ARG A 279 6.03 -5.34 11.46
CA ARG A 279 6.24 -5.30 12.92
C ARG A 279 6.88 -6.59 13.43
N ARG A 280 6.48 -7.73 12.87
CA ARG A 280 7.11 -9.02 13.17
C ARG A 280 8.59 -9.01 12.75
N GLU A 281 8.89 -8.57 11.53
CA GLU A 281 10.26 -8.43 11.03
C GLU A 281 11.08 -7.46 11.88
N LEU A 282 10.52 -6.32 12.30
CA LEU A 282 11.19 -5.41 13.23
C LEU A 282 11.56 -6.12 14.54
N ARG A 283 10.60 -6.84 15.15
CA ARG A 283 10.85 -7.56 16.41
C ARG A 283 11.92 -8.64 16.25
N ASP A 284 11.87 -9.39 15.16
CA ASP A 284 12.74 -10.54 14.94
C ASP A 284 14.17 -10.11 14.53
N LEU A 285 14.31 -9.01 13.77
CA LEU A 285 15.61 -8.46 13.36
C LEU A 285 16.26 -7.62 14.47
N PHE A 286 15.48 -6.85 15.22
CA PHE A 286 15.99 -5.94 16.26
C PHE A 286 15.75 -6.45 17.69
N ALA A 287 15.66 -7.77 17.87
CA ALA A 287 15.75 -8.39 19.19
C ALA A 287 17.06 -8.00 19.90
N LYS A 288 17.06 -7.88 21.24
CA LYS A 288 18.17 -7.29 22.02
C LYS A 288 19.55 -7.85 21.65
N GLU A 289 19.70 -9.18 21.59
CA GLU A 289 20.97 -9.84 21.26
C GLU A 289 21.43 -9.53 19.83
N ARG A 290 20.50 -9.61 18.87
CA ARG A 290 20.81 -9.35 17.45
C ARG A 290 21.16 -7.91 17.18
N ARG A 291 20.38 -6.96 17.71
CA ARG A 291 20.68 -5.53 17.51
C ARG A 291 22.00 -5.14 18.16
N GLN A 292 22.37 -5.75 19.29
CA GLN A 292 23.64 -5.48 19.95
C GLN A 292 24.81 -6.01 19.12
N ALA A 293 24.77 -7.29 18.73
CA ALA A 293 25.80 -7.87 17.86
C ALA A 293 25.93 -7.12 16.52
N ARG A 294 24.80 -6.65 15.95
CA ARG A 294 24.82 -5.86 14.71
C ARG A 294 25.45 -4.48 14.90
N VAL A 295 25.10 -3.77 15.96
CA VAL A 295 25.69 -2.45 16.25
C VAL A 295 27.18 -2.57 16.55
N GLU A 296 27.59 -3.59 17.32
CA GLU A 296 29.00 -3.90 17.56
C GLU A 296 29.75 -4.10 16.23
N ALA A 297 29.22 -4.92 15.32
CA ALA A 297 29.80 -5.18 14.00
C ALA A 297 29.95 -3.90 13.14
N GLU A 298 29.00 -2.97 13.21
CA GLU A 298 29.02 -1.72 12.44
C GLU A 298 29.89 -0.63 13.08
N LEU A 299 30.20 -0.75 14.37
CA LEU A 299 31.03 0.20 15.11
C LEU A 299 32.46 -0.30 15.36
N VAL A 300 32.84 -1.51 14.92
CA VAL A 300 34.19 -2.09 15.12
C VAL A 300 35.31 -1.14 14.69
N GLU A 301 35.17 -0.42 13.58
CA GLU A 301 36.21 0.51 13.10
C GLU A 301 36.37 1.79 13.95
N LYS A 302 35.40 2.07 14.83
CA LYS A 302 35.33 3.30 15.64
C LYS A 302 35.46 3.06 17.13
N LEU A 303 35.21 1.83 17.58
CA LEU A 303 35.36 1.41 18.97
C LEU A 303 36.78 0.86 19.17
N ASP A 304 37.41 1.19 20.30
CA ASP A 304 38.63 0.47 20.71
C ASP A 304 38.26 -0.99 21.04
N GLU A 305 39.20 -1.94 20.84
CA GLU A 305 38.98 -3.39 21.05
C GLU A 305 38.47 -3.77 22.46
N GLU A 306 38.60 -2.86 23.43
CA GLU A 306 38.20 -3.05 24.83
C GLU A 306 36.86 -2.35 25.20
N GLN A 307 36.08 -1.83 24.24
CA GLN A 307 34.82 -1.15 24.54
C GLN A 307 33.61 -2.09 24.49
N GLY A 308 32.83 -2.12 25.58
CA GLY A 308 31.55 -2.82 25.62
C GLY A 308 30.42 -1.92 25.09
N VAL A 309 29.52 -2.47 24.27
CA VAL A 309 28.40 -1.73 23.68
C VAL A 309 27.08 -2.17 24.29
N GLU A 310 26.28 -1.23 24.78
CA GLU A 310 24.91 -1.49 25.20
C GLU A 310 23.89 -0.79 24.30
N VAL A 311 22.94 -1.56 23.74
CA VAL A 311 21.89 -1.03 22.87
C VAL A 311 20.51 -1.09 23.55
N CYS A 312 19.94 0.06 23.86
CA CYS A 312 18.65 0.23 24.54
C CYS A 312 17.57 0.76 23.60
N TRP A 313 16.34 0.30 23.79
CA TRP A 313 15.18 0.82 23.04
C TRP A 313 14.83 2.21 23.55
N ALA A 314 14.58 3.15 22.63
CA ALA A 314 13.99 4.44 22.96
C ALA A 314 12.66 4.58 22.22
N ASP A 315 11.65 5.08 22.94
CA ASP A 315 10.32 5.20 22.36
C ASP A 315 10.32 6.17 21.18
N PRO A 316 9.66 5.79 20.07
CA PRO A 316 9.68 6.58 18.86
C PRO A 316 8.84 7.85 19.03
N VAL A 317 9.50 9.01 18.95
CA VAL A 317 8.84 10.32 18.96
C VAL A 317 8.01 10.54 17.69
N THR A 318 8.39 9.91 16.58
CA THR A 318 7.67 10.01 15.30
C THR A 318 7.17 8.65 14.82
N PRO A 319 6.00 8.60 14.17
CA PRO A 319 5.52 7.38 13.54
C PRO A 319 6.52 6.84 12.51
N ASN A 320 6.74 5.53 12.51
CA ASN A 320 7.58 4.80 11.54
C ASN A 320 9.09 5.12 11.57
N THR A 321 9.61 5.73 12.63
CA THR A 321 11.05 5.78 12.87
C THR A 321 11.32 5.20 14.25
N TYR A 322 12.01 4.07 14.29
CA TYR A 322 12.41 3.41 15.54
C TYR A 322 13.78 3.92 15.95
N THR A 323 13.99 4.05 17.26
CA THR A 323 15.20 4.65 17.81
C THR A 323 15.82 3.70 18.82
N PHE A 324 17.13 3.49 18.72
CA PHE A 324 17.90 2.78 19.74
C PHE A 324 19.03 3.68 20.23
N LEU A 325 19.21 3.75 21.54
CA LEU A 325 20.31 4.45 22.18
C LEU A 325 21.43 3.45 22.40
N ILE A 326 22.63 3.85 22.01
CA ILE A 326 23.84 3.04 22.09
C ILE A 326 24.78 3.73 23.06
N THR A 327 25.24 3.00 24.07
CA THR A 327 26.28 3.48 24.99
C THR A 327 27.50 2.58 24.82
N ALA A 328 28.62 3.17 24.43
CA ALA A 328 29.91 2.50 24.38
C ALA A 328 30.71 2.87 25.63
N ASN A 329 30.99 1.86 26.46
CA ASN A 329 31.73 2.01 27.70
C ASN A 329 33.17 1.57 27.46
N LYS A 330 34.12 2.48 27.63
CA LYS A 330 35.55 2.14 27.57
C LYS A 330 36.01 1.61 28.91
N VAL A 331 36.56 0.40 28.92
CA VAL A 331 37.08 -0.25 30.13
C VAL A 331 38.18 0.62 30.74
N GLY A 332 38.02 0.99 32.01
CA GLY A 332 38.99 1.80 32.76
C GLY A 332 38.79 3.32 32.73
N THR A 333 37.80 3.84 32.00
CA THR A 333 37.45 5.28 31.99
C THR A 333 35.99 5.52 32.36
N THR A 334 35.70 6.67 32.96
CA THR A 334 34.32 7.13 33.25
C THR A 334 33.65 7.84 32.07
N GLU A 335 34.35 8.01 30.95
CA GLU A 335 33.79 8.64 29.75
C GLU A 335 33.10 7.61 28.87
N ASN A 336 31.77 7.71 28.81
CA ASN A 336 30.94 6.90 27.93
C ASN A 336 30.66 7.67 26.64
N GLN A 337 30.79 6.99 25.50
CA GLN A 337 30.38 7.55 24.21
C GLN A 337 28.94 7.15 23.92
N HIS A 338 28.13 8.11 23.48
CA HIS A 338 26.73 7.89 23.18
C HIS A 338 26.46 8.03 21.69
N TYR A 339 25.76 7.05 21.13
CA TYR A 339 25.27 7.06 19.76
C TYR A 339 23.76 6.80 19.72
N GLN A 340 23.15 7.18 18.60
CA GLN A 340 21.75 6.87 18.32
C GLN A 340 21.64 6.15 16.99
N GLN A 341 21.02 4.98 17.02
CA GLN A 341 20.56 4.28 15.83
C GLN A 341 19.13 4.70 15.50
N GLN A 342 18.91 5.10 14.25
CA GLN A 342 17.60 5.37 13.68
C GLN A 342 17.29 4.30 12.63
N VAL A 343 16.11 3.71 12.72
CA VAL A 343 15.66 2.63 11.84
C VAL A 343 14.34 3.02 11.20
N VAL A 344 14.31 3.04 9.86
CA VAL A 344 13.11 3.35 9.09
C VAL A 344 12.79 2.22 8.12
N PRO A 345 11.50 1.88 7.91
CA PRO A 345 11.12 1.00 6.82
C PRO A 345 11.53 1.59 5.47
N GLU A 346 11.81 0.75 4.47
CA GLU A 346 12.29 1.16 3.13
C GLU A 346 11.44 2.26 2.47
N ARG A 347 10.10 2.24 2.66
CA ARG A 347 9.20 3.30 2.17
C ARG A 347 9.52 4.71 2.71
N PHE A 348 10.24 4.81 3.82
CA PHE A 348 10.66 6.04 4.48
C PHE A 348 12.17 6.30 4.38
N ALA A 349 12.92 5.52 3.58
CA ALA A 349 14.35 5.73 3.36
C ALA A 349 14.68 7.14 2.83
N HIS A 350 13.76 7.74 2.07
CA HIS A 350 13.86 9.10 1.56
C HIS A 350 14.13 10.16 2.64
N VAL A 351 13.80 9.90 3.91
CA VAL A 351 14.08 10.81 5.03
C VAL A 351 15.59 10.92 5.26
N PHE A 352 16.33 9.80 5.17
CA PHE A 352 17.79 9.81 5.28
C PHE A 352 18.44 10.40 4.04
N ASP A 353 17.93 10.07 2.85
CA ASP A 353 18.47 10.61 1.59
C ASP A 353 18.29 12.14 1.51
N ASN A 354 17.14 12.64 1.95
CA ASN A 354 16.89 14.09 2.00
C ASN A 354 17.88 14.77 2.95
N GLU A 355 18.12 14.21 4.13
CA GLU A 355 19.12 14.74 5.07
C GLU A 355 20.54 14.73 4.48
N GLU A 356 20.96 13.62 3.88
CA GLU A 356 22.28 13.49 3.27
C GLU A 356 22.46 14.52 2.14
N PHE A 357 21.40 14.75 1.35
CA PHE A 357 21.40 15.75 0.29
C PHE A 357 21.63 17.19 0.81
N LEU A 358 21.08 17.54 1.99
CA LEU A 358 21.39 18.83 2.64
C LEU A 358 22.88 18.91 2.99
N PHE A 359 23.38 17.88 3.68
CA PHE A 359 24.72 17.91 4.26
C PHE A 359 25.85 17.71 3.26
N ARG A 360 25.54 17.35 2.00
CA ARG A 360 26.48 17.48 0.87
C ARG A 360 26.79 18.93 0.52
N HIS A 361 25.89 19.86 0.83
CA HIS A 361 26.02 21.28 0.46
C HIS A 361 26.21 22.20 1.68
N VAL A 362 25.77 21.78 2.87
CA VAL A 362 25.84 22.55 4.11
C VAL A 362 26.62 21.76 5.15
N PRO A 363 27.66 22.32 5.80
CA PRO A 363 28.38 21.62 6.85
C PRO A 363 27.47 21.24 8.03
N ARG A 364 27.56 19.98 8.50
CA ARG A 364 26.78 19.47 9.65
C ARG A 364 26.92 20.33 10.90
N ALA A 365 28.16 20.73 11.22
CA ALA A 365 28.48 21.61 12.33
C ALA A 365 27.76 22.97 12.27
N TYR A 366 27.40 23.44 11.07
CA TYR A 366 26.63 24.67 10.89
C TYR A 366 25.18 24.54 11.36
N CYS A 367 24.59 23.37 11.11
CA CYS A 367 23.24 23.03 11.53
C CYS A 367 23.18 22.42 12.92
N TRP A 368 24.31 22.33 13.64
CA TRP A 368 24.40 21.54 14.88
C TRP A 368 23.88 20.10 14.69
N ALA A 369 24.09 19.52 13.50
CA ALA A 369 23.74 18.14 13.23
C ALA A 369 24.86 17.21 13.67
N PRO A 370 24.54 16.04 14.26
CA PRO A 370 25.56 15.07 14.62
C PRO A 370 26.20 14.44 13.38
N GLU A 371 27.43 13.96 13.55
CA GLU A 371 28.09 13.17 12.52
C GLU A 371 27.44 11.79 12.36
N ILE A 372 27.45 11.27 11.14
CA ILE A 372 26.95 9.93 10.83
C ILE A 372 28.13 8.97 10.88
N VAL A 373 28.00 7.96 11.73
CA VAL A 373 29.05 6.96 11.97
C VAL A 373 28.90 5.80 11.01
N ALA A 374 27.66 5.33 10.81
CA ALA A 374 27.37 4.19 9.93
C ALA A 374 25.99 4.32 9.28
N ARG A 375 25.85 3.74 8.08
CA ARG A 375 24.56 3.55 7.38
C ARG A 375 24.55 2.17 6.74
N PHE A 376 23.53 1.38 7.02
CA PHE A 376 23.42 0.00 6.53
C PHE A 376 21.96 -0.42 6.38
N LYS A 377 21.73 -1.54 5.69
CA LYS A 377 20.40 -2.14 5.53
C LYS A 377 20.30 -3.41 6.36
N GLU A 378 19.17 -3.60 7.03
CA GLU A 378 18.84 -4.80 7.82
C GLU A 378 17.44 -5.27 7.41
N GLY A 379 17.37 -6.29 6.54
CA GLY A 379 16.10 -6.73 5.95
C GLY A 379 15.38 -5.60 5.18
N PRO A 380 14.10 -5.30 5.45
CA PRO A 380 13.35 -4.23 4.79
C PRO A 380 13.54 -2.84 5.45
N PHE A 381 14.58 -2.67 6.28
CA PHE A 381 14.85 -1.45 7.02
C PHE A 381 16.15 -0.78 6.59
N ASP A 382 16.12 0.55 6.49
CA ASP A 382 17.30 1.40 6.35
C ASP A 382 17.69 1.89 7.76
N CYS A 383 18.95 1.70 8.12
CA CYS A 383 19.49 1.94 9.45
C CYS A 383 20.63 2.96 9.38
N ARG A 384 20.67 3.86 10.36
CA ARG A 384 21.71 4.87 10.48
C ARG A 384 22.14 5.04 11.93
N ILE A 385 23.44 5.07 12.18
CA ILE A 385 24.03 5.38 13.50
C ILE A 385 24.68 6.75 13.43
N CYS A 386 24.38 7.60 14.40
CA CYS A 386 24.93 8.95 14.52
C CYS A 386 25.39 9.23 15.94
N GLU A 387 26.30 10.20 16.10
CA GLU A 387 26.71 10.69 17.41
C GLU A 387 25.52 11.25 18.20
N TYR A 388 25.51 11.02 19.51
CA TYR A 388 24.40 11.39 20.38
C TYR A 388 24.86 12.13 21.64
N GLY A 389 25.95 12.92 21.53
CA GLY A 389 26.43 13.83 22.57
C GLY A 389 26.59 13.15 23.93
N THR A 390 25.98 13.72 24.97
CA THR A 390 25.98 13.17 26.35
C THR A 390 24.91 12.11 26.59
N GLY A 391 24.12 11.76 25.57
CA GLY A 391 22.98 10.86 25.70
C GLY A 391 21.76 11.46 26.43
N GLN A 392 21.86 12.70 26.92
CA GLN A 392 20.82 13.36 27.70
C GLN A 392 20.09 14.44 26.88
N PRO A 393 18.74 14.52 27.00
CA PRO A 393 17.99 15.59 26.38
C PRO A 393 18.37 16.94 27.01
N VAL A 394 18.30 18.00 26.22
CA VAL A 394 18.56 19.37 26.70
C VAL A 394 17.43 19.83 27.64
N GLY A 395 17.75 20.66 28.64
CA GLY A 395 16.73 21.27 29.50
C GLY A 395 15.80 22.22 28.72
N LYS A 396 14.53 22.32 29.12
CA LYS A 396 13.54 23.16 28.40
C LYS A 396 13.97 24.64 28.26
N GLN A 397 14.54 25.22 29.32
CA GLN A 397 15.00 26.62 29.32
C GLN A 397 16.25 26.80 28.44
N GLU A 398 17.20 25.88 28.52
CA GLU A 398 18.40 25.89 27.69
C GLU A 398 18.06 25.73 26.21
N TRP A 399 17.14 24.81 25.89
CA TRP A 399 16.69 24.60 24.53
C TRP A 399 16.03 25.85 23.93
N PHE A 400 15.30 26.62 24.72
CA PHE A 400 14.73 27.87 24.24
C PHE A 400 15.83 28.82 23.74
N ARG A 401 16.92 28.97 24.50
CA ARG A 401 18.08 29.77 24.12
C ARG A 401 18.76 29.19 22.87
N TYR A 402 19.12 27.90 22.89
CA TYR A 402 19.79 27.25 21.77
C TYR A 402 18.97 27.27 20.48
N ARG A 403 17.65 27.09 20.56
CA ARG A 403 16.76 27.14 19.40
C ARG A 403 16.78 28.52 18.74
N LEU A 404 16.84 29.59 19.54
CA LEU A 404 16.93 30.95 19.04
C LEU A 404 18.28 31.17 18.34
N GLU A 405 19.39 30.84 19.01
CA GLU A 405 20.75 30.92 18.45
C GLU A 405 20.89 30.13 17.13
N LEU A 406 20.37 28.89 17.08
CA LEU A 406 20.40 28.08 15.87
C LEU A 406 19.58 28.72 14.76
N ARG A 407 18.42 29.30 15.08
CA ARG A 407 17.58 29.95 14.07
C ARG A 407 18.24 31.21 13.52
N GLU A 408 18.86 32.02 14.36
CA GLU A 408 19.66 33.16 13.93
C GLU A 408 20.79 32.74 13.00
N ARG A 409 21.48 31.66 13.36
CA ARG A 409 22.52 31.06 12.54
C ARG A 409 21.96 30.61 11.18
N LEU A 410 20.87 29.86 11.15
CA LEU A 410 20.24 29.41 9.90
C LEU A 410 19.74 30.58 9.04
N TRP A 411 19.24 31.66 9.64
CA TRP A 411 18.82 32.87 8.94
C TRP A 411 20.00 33.65 8.37
N GLY A 412 21.13 33.66 9.09
CA GLY A 412 22.39 34.27 8.67
C GLY A 412 23.11 33.52 7.56
N PHE A 413 22.71 32.30 7.25
CA PHE A 413 23.27 31.49 6.17
C PHE A 413 22.53 31.70 4.85
N ALA A 414 23.28 32.07 3.81
CA ALA A 414 22.77 32.02 2.44
C ALA A 414 22.97 30.61 1.88
N PRO A 415 21.90 29.85 1.56
CA PRO A 415 22.05 28.53 0.96
C PRO A 415 22.85 28.59 -0.35
N PRO A 416 23.80 27.67 -0.58
CA PRO A 416 24.58 27.64 -1.82
C PRO A 416 23.70 27.51 -3.06
N ARG A 417 24.11 28.11 -4.19
CA ARG A 417 23.34 28.08 -5.44
C ARG A 417 23.06 26.65 -5.92
N GLU A 418 24.03 25.76 -5.80
CA GLU A 418 23.89 24.35 -6.15
C GLU A 418 22.73 23.67 -5.39
N LEU A 419 22.63 23.94 -4.08
CA LEU A 419 21.53 23.45 -3.25
C LEU A 419 20.19 24.04 -3.70
N LEU A 420 20.15 25.35 -3.99
CA LEU A 420 18.94 26.03 -4.46
C LEU A 420 18.43 25.45 -5.78
N ASP A 421 19.33 25.26 -6.75
CA ASP A 421 18.98 24.82 -8.10
C ASP A 421 18.49 23.37 -8.08
N ALA A 422 19.20 22.48 -7.40
CA ALA A 422 18.80 21.09 -7.27
C ALA A 422 17.52 20.90 -6.43
N TYR A 423 17.30 21.74 -5.41
CA TYR A 423 16.04 21.75 -4.66
C TYR A 423 14.86 22.17 -5.55
N ARG A 424 15.02 23.23 -6.37
CA ARG A 424 13.95 23.71 -7.28
C ARG A 424 13.56 22.70 -8.35
N THR A 425 14.49 21.84 -8.78
CA THR A 425 14.17 20.76 -9.74
C THR A 425 13.23 19.71 -9.14
N SER A 426 13.32 19.47 -7.83
CA SER A 426 12.61 18.36 -7.17
C SER A 426 11.44 18.79 -6.29
N LYS A 427 11.43 20.05 -5.80
CA LYS A 427 10.45 20.56 -4.83
C LYS A 427 10.01 21.97 -5.17
N ARG A 428 8.72 22.24 -4.96
CA ARG A 428 8.11 23.56 -5.11
C ARG A 428 8.44 24.45 -3.92
N LEU A 429 8.78 25.71 -4.20
CA LEU A 429 8.98 26.76 -3.19
C LEU A 429 7.64 27.28 -2.67
N LEU A 430 7.61 27.95 -1.51
CA LEU A 430 6.37 28.44 -0.90
C LEU A 430 5.50 29.23 -1.88
N HIS A 431 6.07 30.18 -2.63
CA HIS A 431 5.32 30.99 -3.60
C HIS A 431 4.72 30.18 -4.78
N GLU A 432 5.23 28.98 -5.06
CA GLU A 432 4.71 28.07 -6.09
C GLU A 432 3.68 27.07 -5.51
N ARG A 433 3.78 26.77 -4.21
CA ARG A 433 2.82 25.92 -3.48
C ARG A 433 1.52 26.67 -3.17
N LEU A 434 1.60 27.99 -2.97
CA LEU A 434 0.44 28.87 -2.79
C LEU A 434 -0.25 29.14 -4.14
N ASN A 435 -1.01 28.16 -4.62
CA ASN A 435 -1.77 28.23 -5.86
C ASN A 435 -3.28 28.20 -5.59
N ARG A 436 -4.06 28.47 -6.64
CA ARG A 436 -5.53 28.52 -6.55
C ARG A 436 -6.13 27.19 -6.05
N GLU A 437 -5.61 26.06 -6.51
CA GLU A 437 -6.08 24.72 -6.13
C GLU A 437 -5.96 24.46 -4.61
N LEU A 438 -4.88 24.94 -3.97
CA LEU A 438 -4.71 24.83 -2.52
C LEU A 438 -5.85 25.54 -1.77
N PHE A 439 -6.23 26.73 -2.25
CA PHE A 439 -7.23 27.58 -1.61
C PHE A 439 -8.66 27.22 -1.97
N GLU A 440 -8.91 26.56 -3.11
CA GLU A 440 -10.24 26.03 -3.45
C GLU A 440 -10.75 25.04 -2.42
N ARG A 441 -9.85 24.37 -1.68
CA ARG A 441 -10.20 23.48 -0.56
C ARG A 441 -10.90 24.19 0.59
N LEU A 442 -10.75 25.52 0.71
CA LEU A 442 -11.35 26.29 1.80
C LEU A 442 -12.85 26.54 1.60
N TRP A 443 -13.37 26.44 0.37
CA TRP A 443 -14.80 26.65 0.09
C TRP A 443 -15.72 25.75 0.92
N VAL A 444 -15.26 24.56 1.29
CA VAL A 444 -16.02 23.63 2.16
C VAL A 444 -16.26 24.18 3.58
N ALA A 445 -15.46 25.14 4.02
CA ALA A 445 -15.54 25.74 5.35
C ALA A 445 -15.98 27.21 5.31
N VAL A 446 -16.47 27.70 4.17
CA VAL A 446 -17.09 29.02 4.05
C VAL A 446 -18.57 28.87 4.42
N ASP A 447 -18.93 29.37 5.60
CA ASP A 447 -20.30 29.29 6.12
C ASP A 447 -21.03 30.64 5.96
N THR A 448 -20.29 31.75 5.91
CA THR A 448 -20.84 33.10 5.79
C THR A 448 -20.46 33.76 4.47
N LYS A 449 -21.29 34.72 4.03
CA LYS A 449 -21.00 35.52 2.84
C LYS A 449 -19.69 36.31 2.98
N GLU A 450 -19.43 36.83 4.18
CA GLU A 450 -18.21 37.56 4.52
C GLU A 450 -16.95 36.70 4.38
N GLU A 451 -16.99 35.43 4.84
CA GLU A 451 -15.89 34.49 4.64
C GLU A 451 -15.62 34.21 3.15
N GLY A 452 -16.69 34.11 2.34
CA GLY A 452 -16.59 33.94 0.89
C GLY A 452 -15.97 35.15 0.20
N GLU A 453 -16.44 36.36 0.54
CA GLU A 453 -15.90 37.62 0.03
C GLU A 453 -14.42 37.81 0.42
N ASN A 454 -14.04 37.42 1.64
CA ASN A 454 -12.65 37.46 2.11
C ASN A 454 -11.74 36.48 1.35
N LEU A 455 -12.23 35.26 1.08
CA LEU A 455 -11.49 34.28 0.28
C LEU A 455 -11.28 34.77 -1.16
N GLU A 456 -12.32 35.31 -1.80
CA GLU A 456 -12.23 35.88 -3.15
C GLU A 456 -11.25 37.06 -3.21
N LYS A 457 -11.33 37.96 -2.24
CA LYS A 457 -10.39 39.09 -2.09
C LYS A 457 -8.94 38.61 -1.97
N PHE A 458 -8.71 37.59 -1.15
CA PHE A 458 -7.37 36.99 -1.01
C PHE A 458 -6.90 36.34 -2.32
N LEU A 459 -7.78 35.60 -3.02
CA LEU A 459 -7.46 34.98 -4.31
C LEU A 459 -7.09 36.01 -5.38
N ALA A 460 -7.77 37.16 -5.41
CA ALA A 460 -7.42 38.28 -6.28
C ALA A 460 -6.06 38.90 -5.90
N PHE A 461 -5.72 38.91 -4.60
CA PHE A 461 -4.45 39.43 -4.10
C PHE A 461 -3.28 38.44 -4.20
N LEU A 462 -3.55 37.14 -4.35
CA LEU A 462 -2.56 36.06 -4.36
C LEU A 462 -1.39 36.27 -5.36
N PRO A 463 -1.59 36.76 -6.61
CA PRO A 463 -0.47 37.04 -7.52
C PRO A 463 0.51 38.08 -6.99
N SER A 464 0.02 39.07 -6.23
CA SER A 464 0.87 40.09 -5.60
C SER A 464 1.65 39.51 -4.42
N VAL A 465 1.01 38.66 -3.62
CA VAL A 465 1.65 37.93 -2.52
C VAL A 465 2.79 37.05 -3.03
N THR A 466 2.53 36.23 -4.05
CA THR A 466 3.55 35.32 -4.62
C THR A 466 4.73 36.08 -5.23
N LYS A 467 4.47 37.22 -5.92
CA LYS A 467 5.51 38.10 -6.45
C LYS A 467 6.41 38.70 -5.35
N ARG A 468 5.84 39.05 -4.19
CA ARG A 468 6.62 39.52 -3.03
C ARG A 468 7.41 38.39 -2.39
N LEU A 469 6.79 37.25 -2.12
CA LEU A 469 7.45 36.06 -1.55
C LEU A 469 8.65 35.59 -2.39
N LYS A 470 8.56 35.68 -3.72
CA LYS A 470 9.66 35.33 -4.63
C LYS A 470 10.92 36.19 -4.43
N LYS A 471 10.78 37.40 -3.88
CA LYS A 471 11.90 38.30 -3.57
C LYS A 471 12.49 38.04 -2.18
N VAL A 472 11.77 37.34 -1.30
CA VAL A 472 12.25 37.03 0.04
C VAL A 472 13.34 35.96 -0.06
N PRO A 473 14.54 36.21 0.48
CA PRO A 473 15.65 35.27 0.45
C PRO A 473 15.29 33.95 1.14
N LEU A 474 15.81 32.84 0.63
CA LEU A 474 15.53 31.51 1.16
C LEU A 474 16.52 31.15 2.28
N TYR A 475 16.10 30.29 3.19
CA TYR A 475 16.95 29.71 4.22
C TYR A 475 16.59 28.25 4.47
N VAL A 476 17.49 27.52 5.15
CA VAL A 476 17.24 26.12 5.52
C VAL A 476 16.30 26.09 6.72
N TYR A 477 15.07 25.66 6.49
CA TYR A 477 14.06 25.46 7.51
C TYR A 477 14.00 24.00 7.94
N ASN A 478 13.96 23.76 9.25
CA ASN A 478 13.73 22.43 9.81
C ASN A 478 12.47 22.44 10.70
N PRO A 479 11.36 21.78 10.29
CA PRO A 479 10.12 21.74 11.07
C PRO A 479 10.25 20.93 12.37
N TRP A 480 11.34 20.18 12.52
CA TRP A 480 11.66 19.37 13.70
C TRP A 480 12.70 20.03 14.62
N LEU A 481 12.83 21.36 14.59
CA LEU A 481 13.50 22.10 15.66
C LEU A 481 12.64 22.11 16.93
N LYS A 482 12.55 20.94 17.58
CA LYS A 482 11.81 20.65 18.81
C LYS A 482 12.74 20.04 19.87
N LEU A 483 12.33 20.17 21.13
CA LEU A 483 13.07 19.69 22.30
C LEU A 483 13.41 18.20 22.20
N ASP A 484 12.47 17.38 21.75
CA ASP A 484 12.62 15.92 21.66
C ASP A 484 13.75 15.45 20.73
N PHE A 485 14.28 16.34 19.90
CA PHE A 485 15.37 16.05 18.96
C PHE A 485 16.67 16.76 19.32
N ALA A 486 16.71 17.44 20.47
CA ALA A 486 17.83 18.21 20.97
C ALA A 486 18.57 17.45 22.08
N VAL A 487 19.89 17.31 21.93
CA VAL A 487 20.73 16.52 22.85
C VAL A 487 21.93 17.34 23.27
N ALA A 488 22.27 17.34 24.55
CA ALA A 488 23.42 18.09 25.04
C ALA A 488 24.74 17.48 24.53
N THR A 489 25.75 18.31 24.31
CA THR A 489 27.12 17.87 23.99
C THR A 489 28.04 18.08 25.18
N ALA A 490 29.13 17.32 25.27
CA ALA A 490 30.09 17.42 26.38
C ALA A 490 30.71 18.83 26.50
N ASN A 491 30.77 19.57 25.39
CA ASN A 491 31.33 20.93 25.33
C ASN A 491 30.29 22.03 25.70
N GLY A 492 29.14 21.65 26.28
CA GLY A 492 28.07 22.60 26.62
C GLY A 492 27.29 23.14 25.40
N GLY A 493 27.35 22.44 24.27
CA GLY A 493 26.56 22.72 23.07
C GLY A 493 25.32 21.82 22.97
N VAL A 494 24.70 21.84 21.79
CA VAL A 494 23.54 20.99 21.48
C VAL A 494 23.72 20.34 20.10
N PHE A 495 23.21 19.12 19.95
CA PHE A 495 22.95 18.50 18.66
C PHE A 495 21.45 18.44 18.37
N VAL A 496 21.09 18.70 17.12
CA VAL A 496 19.78 18.46 16.55
C VAL A 496 19.86 17.21 15.67
N VAL A 497 19.29 16.12 16.16
CA VAL A 497 19.55 14.77 15.62
C VAL A 497 18.72 14.44 14.38
N ARG A 498 17.77 15.31 14.00
CA ARG A 498 16.87 15.07 12.88
C ARG A 498 16.77 16.23 11.92
N TRP A 499 17.23 15.97 10.70
CA TRP A 499 17.18 16.92 9.61
C TRP A 499 16.40 16.40 8.39
N GLY A 500 15.99 15.14 8.34
CA GLY A 500 15.36 14.55 7.16
C GLY A 500 14.07 15.17 6.61
N GLN A 501 13.44 16.13 7.31
CA GLN A 501 12.27 16.88 6.83
C GLN A 501 12.59 18.37 6.55
N TRP A 502 13.86 18.72 6.38
CA TRP A 502 14.23 20.09 6.03
C TRP A 502 13.63 20.51 4.68
N SER A 503 13.39 21.81 4.55
CA SER A 503 12.98 22.47 3.31
C SER A 503 13.68 23.82 3.14
N LEU A 504 13.63 24.37 1.93
CA LEU A 504 13.98 25.76 1.69
C LEU A 504 12.73 26.62 1.79
N GLU A 505 12.70 27.53 2.76
CA GLU A 505 11.59 28.45 2.97
C GLU A 505 12.09 29.90 2.88
N PRO A 506 11.25 30.87 2.49
CA PRO A 506 11.59 32.27 2.60
C PRO A 506 11.84 32.66 4.06
N LEU A 507 12.76 33.60 4.29
CA LEU A 507 12.98 34.19 5.61
C LEU A 507 11.64 34.64 6.22
N GLY A 508 11.40 34.26 7.47
CA GLY A 508 10.11 34.40 8.14
C GLY A 508 9.26 33.14 8.16
N GLY A 509 9.42 32.23 7.19
CA GLY A 509 8.76 30.93 7.21
C GLY A 509 9.08 30.18 8.52
N GLY A 510 8.08 29.71 9.27
CA GLY A 510 8.28 29.04 10.56
C GLY A 510 8.35 29.96 11.80
N LEU A 511 8.16 31.28 11.64
CA LEU A 511 7.82 32.19 12.73
C LEU A 511 6.36 31.97 13.14
N ASN A 512 6.13 31.09 14.12
CA ASN A 512 4.79 30.83 14.67
C ASN A 512 4.64 31.34 16.11
N ASP A 513 5.64 32.06 16.62
CA ASP A 513 5.75 32.45 18.03
C ASP A 513 6.14 33.92 18.15
N LEU A 514 5.22 34.72 18.70
CA LEU A 514 5.31 36.18 18.83
C LEU A 514 6.55 36.62 19.63
N ALA A 515 7.01 35.83 20.59
CA ALA A 515 8.19 36.16 21.39
C ALA A 515 9.48 36.10 20.55
N HIS A 516 9.57 35.13 19.64
CA HIS A 516 10.71 34.98 18.75
C HIS A 516 10.67 35.96 17.57
N GLU A 517 9.47 36.33 17.13
CA GLU A 517 9.26 37.25 16.02
C GLU A 517 9.99 38.59 16.28
N LYS A 518 9.75 39.22 17.44
CA LYS A 518 10.36 40.51 17.77
C LYS A 518 11.88 40.45 17.72
N HIS A 519 12.49 39.46 18.38
CA HIS A 519 13.94 39.34 18.43
C HIS A 519 14.58 39.11 17.05
N LEU A 520 13.98 38.23 16.24
CA LEU A 520 14.52 37.92 14.91
C LEU A 520 14.37 39.07 13.92
N LEU A 521 13.33 39.90 14.09
CA LEU A 521 13.14 41.12 13.31
C LEU A 521 14.14 42.21 13.70
N GLU A 522 14.51 42.32 14.98
CA GLU A 522 15.58 43.22 15.44
C GLU A 522 16.95 42.87 14.80
N LEU A 523 17.14 41.61 14.41
CA LEU A 523 18.37 41.14 13.74
C LEU A 523 18.39 41.40 12.22
N LEU A 524 17.27 41.82 11.62
CA LEU A 524 17.16 42.02 10.17
C LEU A 524 18.24 42.98 9.60
N PRO A 525 18.57 44.13 10.24
CA PRO A 525 19.63 45.01 9.75
C PRO A 525 21.00 44.34 9.68
N GLU A 526 21.32 43.47 10.65
CA GLU A 526 22.58 42.72 10.66
C GLU A 526 22.58 41.57 9.66
N LEU A 527 21.43 40.89 9.46
CA LEU A 527 21.28 39.88 8.42
C LEU A 527 21.51 40.46 7.03
N VAL A 528 20.96 41.65 6.74
CA VAL A 528 21.16 42.37 5.47
C VAL A 528 22.65 42.67 5.22
N LYS A 529 23.44 42.92 6.27
CA LYS A 529 24.89 43.14 6.15
C LYS A 529 25.65 41.84 5.90
N ARG A 530 25.25 40.74 6.55
CA ARG A 530 25.95 39.43 6.47
C ARG A 530 25.63 38.66 5.19
N ARG A 531 24.44 38.84 4.62
CA ARG A 531 23.95 38.06 3.49
C ARG A 531 23.91 38.87 2.20
N ALA A 532 24.84 38.59 1.30
CA ALA A 532 24.95 39.26 -0.01
C ALA A 532 23.76 38.98 -0.95
N ASP A 533 22.98 37.93 -0.71
CA ASP A 533 21.80 37.59 -1.51
C ASP A 533 20.55 38.42 -1.13
N ILE A 534 20.59 39.14 0.00
CA ILE A 534 19.53 40.06 0.41
C ILE A 534 19.65 41.36 -0.38
N LYS A 535 18.80 41.54 -1.40
CA LYS A 535 18.69 42.81 -2.12
C LYS A 535 17.88 43.81 -1.29
N LYS A 536 18.40 45.00 -1.04
CA LYS A 536 17.64 46.10 -0.42
C LYS A 536 16.42 46.45 -1.30
N PRO A 537 15.22 46.75 -0.75
CA PRO A 537 14.83 46.88 0.65
C PRO A 537 14.00 45.67 1.13
N LEU A 538 14.61 44.70 1.83
CA LEU A 538 13.85 43.66 2.52
C LEU A 538 13.22 44.28 3.78
N ALA A 539 11.90 44.42 3.79
CA ALA A 539 11.17 45.02 4.91
C ALA A 539 10.70 43.97 5.92
N GLU A 540 10.47 44.38 7.16
CA GLU A 540 9.82 43.54 8.18
C GLU A 540 8.49 42.96 7.69
N ALA A 541 7.71 43.76 6.94
CA ALA A 541 6.45 43.32 6.34
C ALA A 541 6.61 42.11 5.40
N ASP A 542 7.73 42.00 4.67
CA ASP A 542 7.97 40.86 3.78
C ASP A 542 8.26 39.57 4.56
N ILE A 543 8.96 39.69 5.70
CA ILE A 543 9.23 38.58 6.62
C ILE A 543 7.94 38.09 7.28
N ARG A 544 7.11 39.03 7.77
CA ARG A 544 5.79 38.71 8.33
C ARG A 544 4.87 38.08 7.28
N LEU A 545 4.88 38.57 6.04
CA LEU A 545 4.13 37.96 4.95
C LEU A 545 4.54 36.51 4.72
N ALA A 546 5.84 36.22 4.68
CA ALA A 546 6.37 34.86 4.56
C ALA A 546 5.94 33.95 5.72
N ALA A 547 5.97 34.47 6.95
CA ALA A 547 5.49 33.76 8.14
C ALA A 547 4.00 33.40 8.05
N LEU A 548 3.16 34.39 7.76
CA LEU A 548 1.70 34.20 7.63
C LEU A 548 1.36 33.25 6.49
N CYS A 549 2.04 33.36 5.35
CA CYS A 549 1.81 32.48 4.20
C CYS A 549 2.21 31.02 4.49
N ALA A 550 3.33 30.80 5.18
CA ALA A 550 3.74 29.45 5.61
C ALA A 550 2.76 28.90 6.66
N GLY A 551 2.31 29.74 7.59
CA GLY A 551 1.28 29.40 8.57
C GLY A 551 -0.05 29.02 7.92
N LEU A 552 -0.48 29.78 6.92
CA LEU A 552 -1.68 29.54 6.12
C LEU A 552 -1.63 28.17 5.43
N GLU A 553 -0.55 27.87 4.70
CA GLU A 553 -0.33 26.57 4.06
C GLU A 553 -0.40 25.42 5.08
N ALA A 554 0.23 25.59 6.25
CA ALA A 554 0.22 24.59 7.30
C ALA A 554 -1.18 24.35 7.88
N LYS A 555 -1.99 25.39 8.09
CA LYS A 555 -3.38 25.25 8.58
C LYS A 555 -4.27 24.53 7.56
N ILE A 556 -4.14 24.86 6.28
CA ILE A 556 -4.88 24.19 5.19
C ILE A 556 -4.50 22.71 5.16
N SER A 557 -3.21 22.39 5.19
CA SER A 557 -2.72 21.01 5.16
C SER A 557 -3.16 20.17 6.36
N GLN A 558 -3.43 20.81 7.50
CA GLN A 558 -3.95 20.18 8.72
C GLN A 558 -5.49 20.10 8.76
N GLY A 559 -6.21 20.58 7.73
CA GLY A 559 -7.67 20.65 7.73
C GLY A 559 -8.27 21.72 8.65
N ARG A 560 -7.44 22.64 9.18
CA ARG A 560 -7.88 23.72 10.08
C ARG A 560 -8.35 24.95 9.28
N TYR A 561 -9.38 24.77 8.45
CA TYR A 561 -9.79 25.76 7.45
C TYR A 561 -10.28 27.10 8.03
N LYS A 562 -11.04 27.10 9.13
CA LYS A 562 -11.44 28.37 9.80
C LYS A 562 -10.24 29.19 10.29
N ALA A 563 -9.23 28.52 10.83
CA ALA A 563 -8.00 29.20 11.24
C ALA A 563 -7.21 29.73 10.03
N ALA A 564 -7.29 29.06 8.87
CA ALA A 564 -6.70 29.55 7.63
C ALA A 564 -7.43 30.81 7.12
N LEU A 565 -8.76 30.84 7.14
CA LEU A 565 -9.54 32.03 6.76
C LEU A 565 -9.20 33.25 7.62
N ALA A 566 -9.05 33.08 8.94
CA ALA A 566 -8.63 34.16 9.83
C ALA A 566 -7.24 34.73 9.47
N ILE A 567 -6.28 33.87 9.11
CA ILE A 567 -4.94 34.31 8.66
C ILE A 567 -5.03 35.08 7.33
N MET A 568 -5.95 34.73 6.43
CA MET A 568 -6.12 35.46 5.17
C MET A 568 -6.59 36.90 5.40
N GLU A 569 -7.47 37.11 6.37
CA GLU A 569 -7.92 38.45 6.76
C GLU A 569 -6.74 39.29 7.29
N GLU A 570 -5.89 38.69 8.11
CA GLU A 570 -4.66 39.31 8.59
C GLU A 570 -3.73 39.71 7.42
N ILE A 571 -3.51 38.80 6.45
CA ILE A 571 -2.70 39.11 5.26
C ILE A 571 -3.32 40.25 4.44
N CYS A 572 -4.65 40.29 4.29
CA CYS A 572 -5.35 41.32 3.53
C CYS A 572 -5.37 42.70 4.25
N SER A 573 -5.23 42.73 5.58
CA SER A 573 -5.25 43.95 6.40
C SER A 573 -3.87 44.59 6.59
N LEU A 574 -2.79 43.86 6.34
CA LEU A 574 -1.43 44.41 6.38
C LEU A 574 -1.27 45.59 5.40
N GLN A 575 -0.89 46.76 5.90
CA GLN A 575 -0.61 47.93 5.08
C GLN A 575 0.73 47.75 4.35
N TRP A 576 0.65 47.52 3.03
CA TRP A 576 1.82 47.25 2.21
C TRP A 576 2.47 48.54 1.70
N PRO A 577 3.77 48.78 1.94
CA PRO A 577 4.49 49.88 1.28
C PRO A 577 4.49 49.65 -0.24
N GLY A 578 4.01 50.65 -1.00
CA GLY A 578 3.83 50.60 -2.46
C GLY A 578 2.48 50.07 -2.94
N GLY A 579 1.38 50.60 -2.38
CA GLY A 579 0.01 50.09 -2.51
C GLY A 579 -0.47 49.77 -3.94
N VAL A 580 -1.06 48.58 -4.09
CA VAL A 580 -1.88 48.13 -5.24
C VAL A 580 -3.29 48.75 -5.20
N ALA A 581 -3.63 49.47 -4.12
CA ALA A 581 -4.93 50.12 -3.95
C ALA A 581 -5.25 51.18 -5.03
N ASP A 582 -4.25 51.65 -5.79
CA ASP A 582 -4.43 52.66 -6.84
C ASP A 582 -4.61 52.09 -8.27
N SER A 583 -4.34 50.79 -8.49
CA SER A 583 -4.45 50.18 -9.83
C SER A 583 -5.79 49.49 -10.07
N ALA A 584 -6.46 48.99 -9.04
CA ALA A 584 -7.77 48.32 -9.19
C ALA A 584 -8.95 49.30 -9.38
N SER A 585 -8.76 50.58 -9.05
CA SER A 585 -9.79 51.63 -9.15
C SER A 585 -9.69 52.48 -10.43
N LYS A 586 -8.65 52.29 -11.27
CA LYS A 586 -8.44 53.05 -12.52
C LYS A 586 -8.71 52.30 -13.82
N GLU A 587 -9.04 51.00 -13.79
CA GLU A 587 -9.54 50.24 -14.95
C GLU A 587 -11.08 50.17 -14.98
N LYS A 588 -11.76 51.32 -14.84
CA LYS A 588 -13.14 51.48 -15.31
C LYS A 588 -13.11 52.27 -16.63
N MET A 589 -13.30 51.51 -17.71
CA MET A 589 -13.77 51.86 -19.06
C MET A 589 -13.72 53.34 -19.49
N PRO A 590 -12.95 53.67 -20.56
CA PRO A 590 -13.31 54.71 -21.50
C PRO A 590 -13.99 54.09 -22.73
N GLY A 591 -15.23 54.46 -23.02
CA GLY A 591 -15.80 54.31 -24.36
C GLY A 591 -17.22 53.77 -24.46
N GLU A 592 -18.21 54.59 -24.10
CA GLU A 592 -19.49 54.62 -24.82
C GLU A 592 -19.88 56.09 -25.02
N GLN A 593 -19.41 56.67 -26.13
CA GLN A 593 -19.98 57.83 -26.79
C GLN A 593 -19.80 57.69 -28.30
N GLY A 594 -20.92 57.65 -29.02
CA GLY A 594 -21.04 58.11 -30.42
C GLY A 594 -20.86 57.05 -31.51
N GLY A 595 -21.98 56.60 -32.09
CA GLY A 595 -22.07 55.78 -33.30
C GLY A 595 -23.41 55.12 -33.46
#